data_AF-A0AA43CMJ2-F1
#
_entry.id   AF-A0AA43CMJ2-F1
#
_cell.length_a   1.000
_cell.length_b   1.000
_cell.length_c   1.000
_cell.angle_alpha   90.00
_cell.angle_beta   90.00
_cell.angle_gamma   90.00
#
_symmetry.space_group_name_H-M   'P 1'
#
loop_
_entity.id
_entity.type
_entity.pdbx_description
1 polymer ?
#
loop_
_entity_poly.entity_id
_entity_poly.type
_entity_poly.pdbx_seq_one_letter_code
_entity_poly.pdbx_strand_id
1 'polypeptide(L)'
;MPLWELVPVDPSDPNWEASSYLGRVVVRALDEERARDEAEKAFGVKTRFKPGAGVTAPPWKRTALVKAEIIRDERYEEKGQTEVLFPPL
;
A
#
# COMPACT_ATOMS: atom_id res chain seq x y z
N MET A 1 -2.63 -11.41 13.93
CA MET A 1 -3.03 -10.25 13.11
C MET A 1 -3.18 -10.73 11.70
N PRO A 2 -4.27 -10.39 11.00
CA PRO A 2 -4.45 -10.84 9.63
C PRO A 2 -3.33 -10.32 8.72
N LEU A 3 -3.12 -11.05 7.63
CA LEU A 3 -2.33 -10.60 6.50
C LEU A 3 -3.26 -9.93 5.49
N TRP A 4 -2.88 -8.74 5.06
CA TRP A 4 -3.60 -7.95 4.07
C TRP A 4 -2.83 -7.95 2.78
N GLU A 5 -3.47 -8.37 1.70
CA GLU A 5 -2.97 -8.18 0.35
C GLU A 5 -3.57 -6.89 -0.23
N LEU A 6 -2.70 -5.99 -0.66
CA LEU A 6 -3.04 -4.72 -1.29
C LEU A 6 -2.61 -4.78 -2.75
N VAL A 7 -3.59 -4.68 -3.67
CA VAL A 7 -3.35 -4.76 -5.11
C VAL A 7 -3.82 -3.47 -5.78
N PRO A 8 -2.93 -2.77 -6.50
CA PRO A 8 -3.33 -1.69 -7.39
C PRO A 8 -4.38 -2.15 -8.41
N VAL A 9 -5.50 -1.43 -8.49
CA VAL A 9 -6.60 -1.75 -9.42
C VAL A 9 -6.22 -1.39 -10.85
N ASP A 10 -5.63 -0.21 -11.04
CA ASP A 10 -5.09 0.26 -12.33
C ASP A 10 -3.74 0.93 -12.09
N PRO A 11 -2.61 0.21 -12.28
CA PRO A 11 -1.27 0.76 -12.13
C PRO A 11 -0.90 1.85 -13.16
N SER A 12 -1.68 2.03 -14.22
CA SER A 12 -1.45 3.04 -15.25
C SER A 12 -2.14 4.37 -14.92
N ASP A 13 -2.96 4.41 -13.86
CA ASP A 13 -3.60 5.64 -13.39
C ASP A 13 -2.53 6.66 -12.91
N PRO A 14 -2.57 7.94 -13.35
CA PRO A 14 -1.60 8.96 -12.95
C PRO A 14 -1.45 9.17 -11.43
N ASN A 15 -2.45 8.80 -10.62
CA ASN A 15 -2.33 8.85 -9.16
C ASN A 15 -1.16 7.98 -8.64
N TRP A 16 -0.75 6.96 -9.40
CA TRP A 16 0.37 6.09 -9.07
C TRP A 16 1.75 6.71 -9.28
N GLU A 17 1.84 7.89 -9.92
CA GLU A 17 3.10 8.66 -9.96
C GLU A 17 3.57 9.07 -8.55
N ALA A 18 2.68 9.05 -7.55
CA ALA A 18 3.01 9.23 -6.13
C ALA A 18 3.43 7.93 -5.41
N SER A 19 3.76 6.84 -6.13
CA SER A 19 4.32 5.65 -5.51
C SER A 19 5.60 5.15 -6.20
N SER A 20 6.50 4.59 -5.41
CA SER A 20 7.73 3.94 -5.87
C SER A 20 7.52 2.48 -6.25
N TYR A 21 6.34 1.91 -5.97
CA TYR A 21 6.02 0.51 -6.24
C TYR A 21 4.59 0.38 -6.76
N LEU A 22 4.40 -0.46 -7.77
CA LEU A 22 3.12 -0.63 -8.49
C LEU A 22 2.63 -2.09 -8.51
N GLY A 23 3.24 -2.93 -7.69
CA GLY A 23 2.89 -4.34 -7.58
C GLY A 23 2.00 -4.65 -6.38
N ARG A 24 1.70 -5.92 -6.18
CA ARG A 24 1.00 -6.38 -4.97
C ARG A 24 1.87 -6.15 -3.72
N VAL A 25 1.24 -5.75 -2.63
CA VAL A 25 1.90 -5.57 -1.33
C VAL A 25 1.22 -6.48 -0.31
N VAL A 26 2.01 -7.18 0.50
CA VAL A 26 1.48 -7.98 1.62
C VAL A 26 1.90 -7.31 2.91
N VAL A 27 0.94 -6.97 3.75
CA VAL A 27 1.15 -6.28 5.02
C VAL A 27 0.53 -7.08 6.15
N ARG A 28 1.28 -7.30 7.22
CA ARG A 28 0.70 -7.77 8.48
C ARG A 28 0.17 -6.57 9.24
N ALA A 29 -1.12 -6.52 9.52
CA ALA A 29 -1.73 -5.40 10.24
C ALA A 29 -2.99 -5.83 10.98
N LEU A 30 -3.40 -5.05 11.98
CA LEU A 30 -4.63 -5.30 12.74
C LEU A 30 -5.90 -5.10 11.91
N ASP A 31 -5.86 -4.19 10.94
CA ASP A 31 -6.99 -3.72 10.15
C ASP A 31 -6.50 -3.16 8.80
N GLU A 32 -7.45 -2.95 7.88
CA GLU A 32 -7.18 -2.48 6.52
C GLU A 32 -6.54 -1.10 6.50
N GLU A 33 -7.00 -0.18 7.36
CA GLU A 33 -6.50 1.19 7.42
C GLU A 33 -5.01 1.20 7.77
N ARG A 34 -4.62 0.44 8.80
CA ARG A 34 -3.22 0.26 9.17
C ARG A 34 -2.39 -0.41 8.08
N ALA A 35 -2.95 -1.37 7.35
CA ALA A 35 -2.25 -2.00 6.23
C ALA A 35 -1.93 -0.98 5.13
N ARG A 36 -2.93 -0.16 4.77
CA ARG A 36 -2.78 0.92 3.78
C ARG A 36 -1.82 2.01 4.24
N ASP A 37 -1.88 2.40 5.51
CA ASP A 37 -0.95 3.35 6.11
C ASP A 37 0.50 2.86 6.00
N GLU A 38 0.74 1.58 6.29
CA GLU A 38 2.08 1.03 6.25
C GLU A 38 2.61 0.90 4.81
N ALA A 39 1.75 0.49 3.86
CA ALA A 39 2.09 0.50 2.45
C ALA A 39 2.38 1.92 1.92
N GLU A 40 1.59 2.91 2.33
CA GLU A 40 1.83 4.31 1.97
C GLU A 40 3.13 4.84 2.58
N LYS A 41 3.47 4.49 3.82
CA LYS A 41 4.76 4.89 4.40
C LYS A 41 5.94 4.26 3.67
N ALA A 42 5.80 3.00 3.25
CA ALA A 42 6.86 2.24 2.60
C ALA A 42 7.08 2.63 1.14
N PHE A 43 5.99 2.81 0.38
CA PHE A 43 6.02 3.01 -1.07
C PHE A 43 5.47 4.36 -1.53
N GLY A 44 4.90 5.16 -0.64
CA GLY A 44 4.46 6.51 -0.95
C GLY A 44 5.66 7.40 -1.23
N VAL A 45 5.69 8.01 -2.41
CA VAL A 45 6.68 9.02 -2.75
C VAL A 45 6.18 10.35 -2.22
N LYS A 46 7.01 11.03 -1.41
CA LYS A 46 6.76 12.43 -1.05
C LYS A 46 6.85 13.27 -2.32
N THR A 47 5.76 13.38 -3.06
CA THR A 47 5.65 14.31 -4.18
C THR A 47 5.77 15.72 -3.60
N ARG A 48 6.96 16.32 -3.75
CA ARG A 48 7.15 17.74 -3.46
C ARG A 48 6.05 18.49 -4.20
N PHE A 49 5.27 19.28 -3.46
CA PHE A 49 4.31 20.23 -4.00
C PHE A 49 4.98 21.01 -5.14
N LYS A 50 4.66 20.69 -6.40
CA LYS A 50 4.99 21.55 -7.53
C LYS A 50 3.85 22.56 -7.63
N PRO A 51 4.11 23.87 -7.50
CA PRO A 51 3.08 24.88 -7.73
C PRO A 51 2.47 24.66 -9.13
N GLY A 52 1.16 24.42 -9.19
CA GLY A 52 0.42 24.20 -10.45
C GLY A 52 0.21 22.74 -10.89
N ALA A 53 0.77 21.74 -10.20
CA ALA A 53 0.67 20.32 -10.63
C ALA A 53 -0.43 19.50 -9.92
N GLY A 54 -1.26 20.13 -9.08
CA GLY A 54 -2.25 19.40 -8.27
C GLY A 54 -1.62 18.63 -7.11
N VAL A 55 -2.45 18.26 -6.13
CA VAL A 55 -2.04 17.42 -5.00
C VAL A 55 -2.10 15.97 -5.48
N THR A 56 -0.96 15.30 -5.64
CA THR A 56 -0.96 13.85 -5.87
C THR A 56 -1.33 13.19 -4.54
N ALA A 57 -2.54 12.63 -4.47
CA ALA A 57 -3.07 12.02 -3.26
C ALA A 57 -2.35 10.68 -2.98
N PRO A 58 -2.18 10.29 -1.70
CA PRO A 58 -1.53 9.04 -1.32
C PRO A 58 -2.28 7.82 -1.93
N PRO A 59 -1.71 7.13 -2.92
CA PRO A 59 -2.46 6.15 -3.71
C PRO A 59 -2.86 4.92 -2.89
N TRP A 60 -2.03 4.47 -1.94
CA TRP A 60 -2.27 3.26 -1.15
C TRP A 60 -3.45 3.41 -0.18
N LYS A 61 -3.72 4.65 0.24
CA LYS A 61 -4.85 4.98 1.13
C LYS A 61 -6.20 5.03 0.43
N ARG A 62 -6.23 5.05 -0.91
CA ARG A 62 -7.49 5.21 -1.66
C ARG A 62 -8.09 3.84 -1.97
N THR A 63 -9.25 3.56 -1.38
CA THR A 63 -10.03 2.34 -1.63
C THR A 63 -10.42 2.16 -3.10
N ALA A 64 -10.54 3.26 -3.87
CA ALA A 64 -10.83 3.22 -5.30
C ALA A 64 -9.62 2.81 -6.16
N LEU A 65 -8.38 3.00 -5.67
CA LEU A 65 -7.15 2.70 -6.41
C LEU A 65 -6.50 1.38 -5.99
N VAL A 66 -6.77 0.93 -4.76
CA VAL A 66 -6.17 -0.27 -4.18
C VAL A 66 -7.25 -1.15 -3.60
N LYS A 67 -7.34 -2.37 -4.13
CA LYS A 67 -8.11 -3.45 -3.54
C LYS A 67 -7.36 -3.99 -2.34
N ALA A 68 -8.06 -4.17 -1.22
CA ALA A 68 -7.51 -4.75 -0.01
C ALA A 68 -8.31 -6.00 0.38
N GLU A 69 -7.61 -7.10 0.61
CA GLU A 69 -8.23 -8.37 0.99
C GLU A 69 -7.41 -9.05 2.08
N ILE A 70 -8.11 -9.75 2.99
CA ILE A 70 -7.45 -10.60 3.98
C ILE A 70 -7.05 -11.90 3.28
N ILE A 71 -5.78 -12.26 3.39
CA ILE A 71 -5.25 -13.52 2.86
C ILE A 71 -4.76 -14.43 3.98
N ARG A 72 -4.63 -15.72 3.65
CA ARG A 72 -3.89 -16.71 4.46
C ARG A 72 -2.79 -17.27 3.58
N ASP A 73 -1.55 -17.03 3.96
CA ASP A 73 -0.39 -17.52 3.23
C ASP A 73 0.61 -18.07 4.27
N GLU A 74 0.89 -19.37 4.17
CA GLU A 74 1.77 -20.10 5.11
C GLU A 74 3.21 -19.59 5.09
N ARG A 75 3.60 -18.82 4.07
CA ARG A 75 4.94 -18.21 3.97
C ARG A 75 5.12 -17.07 4.96
N TYR A 76 4.04 -16.52 5.50
CA TYR A 76 4.05 -15.32 6.33
C TYR A 76 3.45 -15.61 7.70
N GLU A 77 4.17 -15.25 8.77
CA GLU A 77 3.68 -15.45 10.12
C GLU A 77 2.63 -14.40 10.49
N GLU A 78 1.40 -14.83 10.81
CA GLU A 78 0.30 -13.95 11.26
C GLU A 78 0.55 -13.31 12.65
N LYS A 79 1.56 -13.80 13.37
CA LYS A 79 1.98 -13.28 14.68
C LYS A 79 3.21 -12.40 14.50
N GLY A 80 3.18 -11.20 15.08
CA GLY A 80 4.34 -10.29 15.08
C GLY A 80 3.90 -8.84 15.23
N GLN A 81 4.62 -7.91 14.62
CA GLN A 81 4.28 -6.47 14.60
C GLN A 81 3.71 -6.05 13.25
N THR A 82 3.16 -4.84 13.16
CA THR A 82 2.70 -4.30 11.87
C THR A 82 3.90 -4.05 10.96
N GLU A 83 3.93 -4.66 9.79
CA GLU A 83 5.02 -4.50 8.82
C GLU A 83 4.65 -4.94 7.41
N VAL A 84 5.36 -4.41 6.42
CA VAL A 84 5.32 -4.89 5.04
C VAL A 84 6.17 -6.15 4.92
N LEU A 85 5.54 -7.24 4.50
CA LEU A 85 6.17 -8.54 4.32
C LEU A 85 6.55 -8.81 2.86
N PHE A 86 5.88 -8.12 1.93
CA PHE A 86 6.20 -8.16 0.51
C PHE A 86 5.80 -6.85 -0.18
N PRO A 87 6.60 -6.34 -1.14
CA PRO A 87 7.98 -6.76 -1.40
C PRO A 87 8.88 -6.48 -0.17
N PRO A 88 10.02 -7.18 -0.03
CA PRO A 88 10.98 -6.85 1.03
C PRO A 88 11.49 -5.42 0.81
N LEU A 89 11.45 -4.60 1.88
CA LEU A 89 11.88 -3.21 1.89
C LEU A 89 13.39 -3.06 2.05
#